data_AF-A0A1J5QL14-F1
#
_entry.id   AF-A0A1J5QL14-F1
#
_cell.length_a   1.000
_cell.length_b   1.000
_cell.length_c   1.000
_cell.angle_alpha   90.00
_cell.angle_beta   90.00
_cell.angle_gamma   90.00
#
_symmetry.space_group_name_H-M   'P 1'
#
loop_
_entity.id
_entity.type
_entity.pdbx_description
1 polymer ?
#
loop_
_entity_poly.entity_id
_entity_poly.type
_entity_poly.pdbx_seq_one_letter_code
_entity_poly.pdbx_strand_id
1 'polypeptide(L)'
;MLRERFELFDAGFSGAGDTLSAAVAALLGTGAKLDQAVHEALEFLDQSLDFAYRPGMGQLVPDRFFWAQTGPEADDESISPVGLQ
;
A
#
# COMPACT_ATOMS: atom_id res chain seq x y z
N MET A 1 11.82 14.97 -14.69
CA MET A 1 11.62 15.10 -13.24
C MET A 1 10.23 14.56 -12.96
N LEU A 2 10.10 13.34 -12.45
CA LEU A 2 8.80 12.80 -12.03
C LEU A 2 8.33 13.63 -10.83
N ARG A 3 7.07 14.06 -10.84
CA ARG A 3 6.47 14.84 -9.76
C ARG A 3 5.08 14.30 -9.54
N GLU A 4 4.94 13.52 -8.48
CA GLU A 4 3.68 12.91 -8.09
C GLU A 4 3.22 13.46 -6.75
N ARG A 5 1.91 13.46 -6.53
CA ARG A 5 1.31 13.88 -5.28
C ARG A 5 0.84 12.63 -4.57
N PHE A 6 1.36 12.41 -3.37
CA PHE A 6 0.93 11.34 -2.49
C PHE A 6 0.03 11.92 -1.40
N GLU A 7 -0.93 11.12 -0.96
CA GLU A 7 -1.73 11.46 0.20
C GLU A 7 -0.88 11.34 1.47
N LEU A 8 -1.02 12.31 2.37
CA LEU A 8 -0.43 12.21 3.70
C LEU A 8 -1.44 11.55 4.61
N PHE A 9 -1.13 10.32 5.01
CA PHE A 9 -1.94 9.59 5.96
C PHE A 9 -1.69 10.11 7.39
N ASP A 10 -2.71 10.63 8.07
CA ASP A 10 -2.64 10.97 9.51
C ASP A 10 -2.81 9.71 10.39
N ALA A 11 -2.00 8.67 10.09
CA ALA A 11 -2.01 7.41 10.82
C ALA A 11 -0.60 6.79 10.85
N GLY A 12 -0.30 6.08 11.94
CA GLY A 12 0.96 5.34 12.05
C GLY A 12 0.88 3.95 11.43
N PHE A 13 1.81 3.66 10.51
CA PHE A 13 1.94 2.38 9.83
C PHE A 13 3.19 1.63 10.28
N SER A 14 3.04 0.33 10.53
CA SER A 14 4.15 -0.59 10.70
C SER A 14 4.45 -1.28 9.37
N GLY A 15 5.69 -1.19 8.90
CA GLY A 15 6.15 -1.93 7.70
C GLY A 15 5.92 -1.23 6.35
N ALA A 16 5.57 0.06 6.33
CA ALA A 16 5.47 0.83 5.08
C ALA A 16 6.82 0.92 4.34
N GLY A 17 7.90 1.22 5.07
CA GLY A 17 9.26 1.28 4.49
C GLY A 17 9.76 -0.07 3.99
N ASP A 18 9.45 -1.15 4.72
CA ASP A 18 9.79 -2.52 4.29
C ASP A 18 9.03 -2.89 3.00
N THR A 19 7.74 -2.53 2.94
CA THR A 19 6.89 -2.75 1.76
C THR A 19 7.43 -2.01 0.54
N LEU A 20 7.78 -0.72 0.69
CA LEU A 20 8.38 0.07 -0.39
C LEU A 20 9.71 -0.53 -0.85
N SER A 21 10.59 -0.86 0.09
CA SER A 21 11.92 -1.41 -0.22
C SER A 21 11.82 -2.75 -0.95
N ALA A 22 10.89 -3.61 -0.52
CA ALA A 22 10.63 -4.89 -1.18
C ALA A 22 10.07 -4.71 -2.60
N ALA A 23 9.13 -3.78 -2.80
CA ALA A 23 8.57 -3.49 -4.12
C ALA A 23 9.63 -2.96 -5.10
N VAL A 24 10.46 -2.01 -4.67
CA VAL A 24 11.58 -1.50 -5.49
C VAL A 24 12.55 -2.63 -5.83
N ALA A 25 12.94 -3.45 -4.85
CA ALA A 25 13.86 -4.57 -5.09
C ALA A 25 13.28 -5.59 -6.09
N ALA A 26 11.98 -5.89 -5.98
CA ALA A 26 11.29 -6.79 -6.90
C ALA A 26 11.29 -6.25 -8.34
N LEU A 27 10.93 -4.98 -8.53
CA LEU A 27 10.89 -4.33 -9.85
C LEU A 27 12.28 -4.17 -10.47
N LEU A 28 13.31 -3.88 -9.67
CA LEU A 28 14.69 -3.91 -10.15
C LEU A 28 15.11 -5.33 -10.55
N GLY A 29 14.66 -6.34 -9.81
CA GLY A 29 14.90 -7.75 -10.12
C GLY A 29 14.30 -8.21 -11.46
N THR A 30 13.24 -7.55 -11.95
CA THR A 30 12.68 -7.81 -13.29
C THR A 30 13.41 -7.06 -14.41
N GLY A 31 14.39 -6.21 -14.07
CA GLY A 31 15.14 -5.41 -15.04
C GLY A 31 14.51 -4.05 -15.36
N ALA A 32 13.54 -3.59 -14.57
CA ALA A 32 12.99 -2.25 -14.73
C ALA A 32 14.07 -1.18 -14.53
N LYS A 33 13.93 -0.05 -15.22
CA LYS A 33 14.79 1.12 -14.98
C LYS A 33 14.49 1.69 -13.59
N LEU A 34 15.50 2.25 -12.94
CA LEU A 34 15.38 2.76 -11.57
C LEU A 34 14.22 3.77 -11.39
N ASP A 35 14.05 4.69 -12.33
CA ASP A 35 12.98 5.69 -12.28
C ASP A 35 11.58 5.07 -12.38
N GLN A 36 11.42 4.07 -13.25
CA GLN A 36 10.16 3.31 -13.38
C GLN A 36 9.90 2.44 -12.15
N ALA A 37 10.92 1.73 -11.67
CA ALA A 37 10.81 0.86 -10.50
C ALA A 37 10.39 1.62 -9.24
N VAL A 38 10.95 2.82 -9.02
CA VAL A 38 10.58 3.65 -7.87
C VAL A 38 9.16 4.18 -8.00
N HIS A 39 8.77 4.61 -9.20
CA HIS A 39 7.43 5.12 -9.46
C HIS A 39 6.35 4.04 -9.23
N GLU A 40 6.48 2.88 -9.88
CA GLU A 40 5.55 1.75 -9.71
C GLU A 40 5.53 1.24 -8.24
N ALA A 41 6.67 1.25 -7.54
CA ALA A 41 6.71 0.85 -6.14
C ALA A 41 5.98 1.85 -5.21
N LEU A 42 6.01 3.14 -5.53
CA LEU A 42 5.28 4.16 -4.77
C LEU A 42 3.77 4.06 -5.01
N GLU A 43 3.34 3.82 -6.26
CA GLU A 43 1.92 3.55 -6.57
C GLU A 43 1.42 2.29 -5.85
N PHE A 44 2.25 1.23 -5.84
CA PHE A 44 1.96 0.01 -5.10
C PHE A 44 1.81 0.26 -3.60
N LEU A 45 2.72 1.06 -3.02
CA LEU A 45 2.67 1.42 -1.61
C LEU A 45 1.40 2.20 -1.29
N ASP A 46 1.06 3.20 -2.11
CA ASP A 46 -0.13 4.04 -1.95
C ASP A 46 -1.40 3.18 -1.83
N GLN A 47 -1.60 2.26 -2.78
CA GLN A 47 -2.73 1.31 -2.72
C GLN A 47 -2.62 0.37 -1.52
N SER A 48 -1.43 -0.12 -1.17
CA SER A 48 -1.26 -0.97 0.02
C SER A 48 -1.61 -0.24 1.33
N LEU A 49 -1.42 1.08 1.40
CA LEU A 49 -1.77 1.90 2.56
C LEU A 49 -3.27 2.22 2.59
N ASP A 50 -3.88 2.47 1.44
CA ASP A 50 -5.32 2.74 1.33
C ASP A 50 -6.16 1.52 1.80
N PHE A 51 -5.70 0.31 1.46
CA PHE A 51 -6.32 -0.95 1.92
C PHE A 51 -5.74 -1.49 3.23
N ALA A 52 -4.94 -0.71 3.96
CA ALA A 52 -4.27 -1.19 5.16
C ALA A 52 -5.27 -1.63 6.25
N TYR A 53 -4.90 -2.67 6.98
CA TYR A 53 -5.70 -3.22 8.07
C TYR A 53 -5.05 -3.00 9.43
N ARG A 54 -5.86 -2.98 10.50
CA ARG A 54 -5.40 -2.84 11.88
C ARG A 54 -5.53 -4.16 12.63
N PRO A 55 -4.43 -4.92 12.83
CA PRO A 55 -4.48 -6.09 13.68
C PRO A 55 -4.64 -5.68 15.16
N GLY A 56 -5.81 -5.96 15.74
CA GLY A 56 -6.13 -5.61 17.11
C GLY A 56 -6.08 -4.11 17.38
N MET A 57 -5.36 -3.69 18.42
CA MET A 57 -5.21 -2.28 18.83
C MET A 57 -3.89 -1.63 18.37
N GLY A 58 -3.15 -2.28 17.46
CA GLY A 58 -1.82 -1.85 16.99
C GLY A 58 -1.82 -0.76 15.91
N GLN A 59 -0.66 -0.54 15.30
CA GLN A 59 -0.49 0.31 14.10
C GLN A 59 -1.14 -0.34 12.88
N LEU A 60 -1.43 0.45 11.84
CA LEU A 60 -1.90 -0.07 10.56
C LEU A 60 -0.77 -0.88 9.88
N VAL A 61 -1.15 -1.94 9.16
CA VAL A 61 -0.24 -2.76 8.36
C VAL A 61 -0.66 -2.66 6.89
N PRO A 62 0.26 -2.34 5.96
CA PRO A 62 -0.06 -2.27 4.54
C PRO A 62 -0.61 -3.60 4.02
N ASP A 63 -1.75 -3.58 3.34
CA ASP A 63 -2.29 -4.77 2.68
C ASP A 63 -1.62 -4.97 1.33
N ARG A 64 -0.63 -5.87 1.30
CA ARG A 64 0.13 -6.21 0.08
C ARG A 64 -0.63 -7.13 -0.89
N PHE A 65 -1.88 -7.50 -0.59
CA PHE A 65 -2.73 -8.31 -1.45
C PHE A 65 -4.07 -7.62 -1.74
N PHE A 66 -4.09 -6.29 -1.69
CA PHE A 66 -5.28 -5.48 -1.91
C PHE A 66 -6.05 -5.85 -3.20
N TRP A 67 -5.35 -6.32 -4.25
CA TRP A 67 -5.94 -6.76 -5.54
C TRP A 67 -6.54 -8.17 -5.52
N ALA A 68 -6.22 -8.99 -4.52
CA ALA A 68 -6.59 -10.41 -4.46
C ALA A 68 -7.93 -10.64 -3.75
N GLN A 69 -8.71 -9.58 -3.51
CA GLN A 69 -10.06 -9.68 -2.94
C GLN A 69 -11.03 -10.27 -3.97
N THR A 70 -11.08 -11.61 -4.07
CA THR A 70 -12.08 -12.34 -4.86
C THR A 70 -13.12 -13.01 -3.94
N GLY A 71 -14.34 -12.46 -3.90
CA GLY A 71 -15.51 -13.10 -3.30
C GLY A 71 -16.82 -12.43 -3.75
N PRO A 72 -17.82 -13.16 -4.28
CA PRO A 72 -19.14 -12.62 -4.59
C PRO A 72 -19.99 -12.58 -3.31
N GLU A 73 -19.59 -11.76 -2.34
CA GLU A 73 -20.32 -11.39 -1.13
C GLU A 73 -19.36 -10.53 -0.30
N ALA A 74 -19.28 -9.24 -0.63
CA ALA A 74 -18.86 -8.22 0.32
C ALA A 74 -20.13 -7.50 0.81
N ASP A 75 -21.12 -8.29 1.24
CA ASP A 75 -22.24 -7.77 2.03
C ASP A 75 -21.76 -7.65 3.48
N ASP A 76 -21.65 -6.41 3.93
CA ASP A 76 -21.84 -5.95 5.31
C ASP A 76 -20.85 -6.43 6.39
N GLU A 77 -19.57 -6.14 6.18
CA GLU A 77 -18.76 -5.49 7.22
C GLU A 77 -17.67 -4.71 6.50
N SER A 78 -18.04 -3.57 5.92
CA SER A 78 -17.05 -2.52 5.77
C SER A 78 -16.49 -2.27 7.16
N ILE A 79 -15.31 -2.81 7.48
CA ILE A 79 -14.34 -1.98 8.18
C ILE A 79 -14.20 -0.83 7.21
N SER A 80 -14.98 0.22 7.46
CA SER A 80 -14.91 1.47 6.71
C SER A 80 -13.42 1.72 6.50
N PRO A 81 -12.95 1.99 5.26
CA PRO A 81 -11.59 2.51 5.11
C PRO A 81 -11.48 3.55 6.20
N VAL A 82 -10.52 3.38 7.12
CA VAL A 82 -10.42 4.29 8.27
C VAL A 82 -10.29 5.64 7.60
N GLY A 83 -11.38 6.41 7.62
CA GLY A 83 -11.39 7.71 6.99
C GLY A 83 -10.27 8.44 7.69
N LEU A 84 -9.20 8.71 6.96
CA LEU A 84 -8.11 9.53 7.44
C LEU A 84 -8.68 10.95 7.48
N GLN A 85 -9.44 11.21 8.54
CA GLN A 85 -9.88 12.55 8.92
C GLN A 85 -8.74 13.24 9.66
#